data_AF-A0A0B7HQF7-F1
#
_entry.id   AF-A0A0B7HQF7-F1
#
_cell.length_a   1.000
_cell.length_b   1.000
_cell.length_c   1.000
_cell.angle_alpha   90.00
_cell.angle_beta   90.00
_cell.angle_gamma   90.00
#
_symmetry.space_group_name_H-M   'P 1'
#
loop_
_entity.id
_entity.type
_entity.pdbx_description
1 polymer ?
#
loop_
_entity_poly.entity_id
_entity_poly.type
_entity_poly.pdbx_seq_one_letter_code
_entity_poly.pdbx_strand_id
1 'polypeptide(L)'
;MRFFFITMLLIFSININAQKIKEIANHTAISVGYDYQGRNSLAAGLEYNLPIDSNNWHGYNFGLAVRYFKGKDGHQYFVPEVKLTYRKSGLIFGFQSSTKNFSPIVGVNFMNALHLYSGYSFPFDKTNTNLKGIVFGVRIFISPFEGKFYDKLKIGF
;
A
#
# COMPACT_ATOMS: atom_id res chain seq x y z
N MET A 1 31.05 6.04 16.66
CA MET A 1 31.66 5.66 15.35
C MET A 1 30.78 4.77 14.48
N ARG A 2 30.06 3.75 15.00
CA ARG A 2 29.17 2.89 14.18
C ARG A 2 28.06 3.64 13.44
N PHE A 3 27.40 4.61 14.07
CA PHE A 3 26.35 5.41 13.44
C PHE A 3 26.82 6.20 12.21
N PHE A 4 28.04 6.77 12.26
CA PHE A 4 28.61 7.56 11.17
C PHE A 4 28.95 6.71 9.93
N PHE A 5 29.41 5.47 10.15
CA PHE A 5 29.63 4.51 9.08
C PHE A 5 28.31 4.05 8.44
N ILE A 6 27.25 3.86 9.24
CA ILE A 6 25.93 3.46 8.72
C ILE A 6 25.32 4.60 7.90
N THR A 7 25.40 5.86 8.35
CA THR A 7 24.93 7.01 7.56
C THR A 7 25.78 7.21 6.30
N MET A 8 27.10 7.05 6.35
CA MET A 8 27.93 7.08 5.13
C MET A 8 27.55 5.97 4.14
N LEU A 9 27.28 4.74 4.61
CA LEU A 9 26.88 3.62 3.75
C LEU A 9 25.53 3.90 3.08
N LEU A 10 24.58 4.48 3.83
CA LEU A 10 23.28 4.91 3.31
C LEU A 10 23.40 6.02 2.27
N ILE A 11 24.31 6.98 2.45
CA ILE A 11 24.52 8.10 1.52
C ILE A 11 25.27 7.64 0.26
N PHE A 12 26.25 6.74 0.37
CA PHE A 12 27.02 6.21 -0.77
C PHE A 12 26.23 5.24 -1.67
N SER A 13 25.13 4.67 -1.17
CA SER A 13 24.27 3.77 -1.95
C SER A 13 23.37 4.50 -2.95
N ILE A 14 23.29 5.82 -2.89
CA ILE A 14 22.37 6.66 -3.65
C ILE A 14 23.07 7.17 -4.92
N ASN A 15 23.48 6.27 -5.81
CA ASN A 15 23.81 6.61 -7.20
C ASN A 15 22.51 6.64 -8.02
N ILE A 16 21.63 7.58 -7.69
CA ILE A 16 20.33 7.69 -8.34
C ILE A 16 20.45 8.66 -9.53
N ASN A 17 20.49 8.08 -10.74
CA ASN A 17 20.40 8.83 -11.99
C ASN A 17 18.98 9.43 -12.12
N ALA A 18 18.86 10.67 -12.63
CA ALA A 18 17.60 11.34 -12.90
C ALA A 18 16.62 10.49 -13.75
N GLN A 19 17.14 9.66 -14.66
CA GLN A 19 16.33 8.71 -15.42
C GLN A 19 15.67 7.64 -14.53
N LYS A 20 16.39 7.13 -13.52
CA LYS A 20 15.85 6.16 -12.55
C LYS A 20 14.82 6.81 -11.62
N ILE A 21 15.01 8.08 -11.23
CA ILE A 21 14.01 8.83 -10.44
C ILE A 21 12.71 8.94 -11.23
N LYS A 22 12.80 9.34 -12.49
CA LYS A 22 11.64 9.46 -13.38
C LYS A 22 10.92 8.13 -13.55
N GLU A 23 11.67 7.04 -13.71
CA GLU A 23 11.10 5.71 -13.83
C GLU A 23 10.36 5.28 -12.55
N ILE A 24 10.98 5.47 -11.38
CA ILE A 24 10.34 5.17 -10.09
C ILE A 24 9.08 6.05 -9.90
N ALA A 25 9.17 7.34 -10.20
CA ALA A 25 8.05 8.27 -10.09
C ALA A 25 6.85 7.84 -10.98
N ASN A 26 7.12 7.38 -12.20
CA ASN A 26 6.10 6.91 -13.14
C ASN A 26 5.39 5.62 -12.70
N HIS A 27 6.00 4.86 -11.79
CA HIS A 27 5.44 3.66 -11.17
C HIS A 27 4.91 3.92 -9.76
N THR A 28 4.84 5.19 -9.33
CA THR A 28 4.37 5.58 -8.00
C THR A 28 3.02 6.28 -8.09
N ALA A 29 2.16 6.04 -7.10
CA ALA A 29 0.95 6.80 -6.87
C ALA A 29 0.79 7.15 -5.39
N ILE A 30 0.07 8.23 -5.13
CA ILE A 30 -0.44 8.54 -3.80
C ILE A 30 -1.63 7.60 -3.56
N SER A 31 -1.64 6.92 -2.42
CA SER A 31 -2.76 6.09 -2.00
C SER A 31 -3.55 6.74 -0.87
N VAL A 32 -4.87 6.69 -0.98
CA VAL A 32 -5.80 7.07 0.09
C VAL A 32 -6.78 5.92 0.26
N GLY A 33 -6.89 5.40 1.49
CA GLY A 33 -7.71 4.25 1.79
C GLY A 33 -8.58 4.45 3.03
N TYR A 34 -9.71 3.76 3.03
CA TYR A 34 -10.60 3.63 4.17
C TYR A 34 -10.83 2.14 4.42
N ASP A 35 -10.62 1.71 5.66
CA ASP A 35 -10.93 0.34 6.08
C ASP A 35 -11.82 0.35 7.32
N TYR A 36 -12.87 -0.47 7.26
CA TYR A 36 -13.59 -0.93 8.44
C TYR A 36 -12.96 -2.24 8.92
N GLN A 37 -12.35 -2.24 10.10
CA GLN A 37 -11.65 -3.39 10.69
C GLN A 37 -11.92 -3.48 12.19
N GLY A 38 -13.19 -3.78 12.51
CA GLY A 38 -13.77 -3.62 13.86
C GLY A 38 -13.99 -2.17 14.29
N ARG A 39 -13.45 -1.22 13.52
CA ARG A 39 -13.62 0.24 13.63
C ARG A 39 -13.21 0.91 12.33
N ASN A 40 -13.62 2.16 12.17
CA ASN A 40 -13.24 3.00 11.04
C ASN A 40 -11.76 3.39 11.14
N SER A 41 -11.04 3.27 10.03
CA SER A 41 -9.66 3.70 9.90
C SER A 41 -9.39 4.27 8.51
N LEU A 42 -8.47 5.22 8.44
CA LEU A 42 -8.05 5.89 7.22
C LEU A 42 -6.56 5.67 7.02
N ALA A 43 -6.12 5.49 5.79
CA ALA A 43 -4.71 5.35 5.45
C ALA A 43 -4.35 6.30 4.31
N ALA A 44 -3.19 6.95 4.41
CA ALA A 44 -2.66 7.77 3.34
C ALA A 44 -1.16 7.48 3.16
N GLY A 45 -0.70 7.38 1.91
CA GLY A 45 0.66 6.94 1.65
C GLY A 45 1.05 6.94 0.18
N LEU A 46 2.09 6.18 -0.13
CA LEU A 46 2.60 5.94 -1.47
C LEU A 46 2.44 4.47 -1.83
N GLU A 47 2.11 4.20 -3.07
CA GLU A 47 2.01 2.87 -3.66
C GLU A 47 2.95 2.79 -4.86
N TYR A 48 3.71 1.72 -4.97
CA TYR A 48 4.63 1.44 -6.06
C TYR A 48 4.16 0.22 -6.85
N ASN A 49 4.01 0.35 -8.18
CA ASN A 49 3.58 -0.71 -9.07
C ASN A 49 4.78 -1.44 -9.71
N LEU A 50 4.86 -2.75 -9.48
CA LEU A 50 5.83 -3.69 -10.03
C LEU A 50 5.12 -4.64 -11.02
N PRO A 51 4.91 -4.24 -12.28
CA PRO A 51 4.28 -5.09 -13.27
C PRO A 51 5.20 -6.25 -13.70
N ILE A 52 4.62 -7.44 -13.88
CA ILE A 52 5.31 -8.62 -14.42
C ILE A 52 5.15 -8.68 -15.94
N ASP A 53 4.02 -8.19 -16.47
CA ASP A 53 3.70 -8.14 -17.89
C ASP A 53 3.62 -6.69 -18.39
N SER A 54 3.92 -6.46 -19.67
CA SER A 54 3.89 -5.14 -20.34
C SER A 54 2.53 -4.45 -20.27
N ASN A 55 1.48 -5.22 -20.03
CA ASN A 55 0.11 -4.74 -19.95
C ASN A 55 -0.27 -4.25 -18.54
N ASN A 56 0.56 -4.48 -17.51
CA ASN A 56 0.37 -4.08 -16.09
C ASN A 56 -0.78 -4.75 -15.31
N TRP A 57 -1.67 -5.52 -15.96
CA TRP A 57 -2.79 -6.25 -15.31
C TRP A 57 -2.35 -7.42 -14.40
N HIS A 58 -1.06 -7.74 -14.45
CA HIS A 58 -0.43 -8.79 -13.68
C HIS A 58 0.85 -8.22 -13.05
N GLY A 59 0.91 -8.21 -11.73
CA GLY A 59 2.03 -7.63 -11.02
C GLY A 59 1.83 -7.54 -9.52
N TYR A 60 2.72 -6.80 -8.87
CA TYR A 60 2.64 -6.50 -7.45
C TYR A 60 2.47 -5.00 -7.24
N ASN A 61 1.72 -4.61 -6.22
CA ASN A 61 1.86 -3.28 -5.64
C ASN A 61 2.42 -3.37 -4.23
N PHE A 62 3.36 -2.48 -3.96
CA PHE A 62 3.95 -2.29 -2.65
C PHE A 62 3.59 -0.91 -2.12
N GLY A 63 2.91 -0.85 -0.99
CA GLY A 63 2.41 0.36 -0.36
C GLY A 63 3.08 0.65 0.97
N LEU A 64 3.43 1.93 1.18
CA LEU A 64 3.85 2.47 2.47
C LEU A 64 2.89 3.59 2.85
N ALA A 65 2.25 3.51 4.01
CA ALA A 65 1.24 4.45 4.44
C ALA A 65 1.30 4.76 5.94
N VAL A 66 0.62 5.82 6.34
CA VAL A 66 0.27 6.08 7.74
C VAL A 66 -1.21 5.81 7.90
N ARG A 67 -1.58 4.98 8.87
CA ARG A 67 -2.96 4.66 9.22
C ARG A 67 -3.39 5.43 10.46
N TYR A 68 -4.50 6.14 10.34
CA TYR A 68 -5.23 6.80 11.40
C TYR A 68 -6.42 5.96 11.88
N PHE A 69 -6.62 5.88 13.19
CA PHE A 69 -7.85 5.34 13.80
C PHE A 69 -8.03 5.82 15.24
N LYS A 70 -9.27 5.71 15.75
CA LYS A 70 -9.59 5.95 17.17
C LYS A 70 -9.60 4.64 17.96
N GLY A 71 -8.81 4.53 19.02
CA GLY A 71 -8.72 3.36 19.91
C GLY A 71 -9.96 3.16 20.79
N LYS A 72 -10.00 2.07 21.56
CA LYS A 72 -11.10 1.79 22.51
C LYS A 72 -11.09 2.74 23.70
N ASP A 73 -9.91 3.21 24.08
CA ASP A 73 -9.69 4.25 25.09
C ASP A 73 -10.07 5.66 24.62
N GLY A 74 -10.48 5.80 23.36
CA GLY A 74 -10.84 7.08 22.77
C GLY A 74 -9.66 7.89 22.26
N HIS A 75 -8.42 7.40 22.42
CA HIS A 75 -7.23 8.07 21.89
C HIS A 75 -7.11 7.90 20.38
N GLN A 76 -6.44 8.87 19.74
CA GLN A 76 -6.17 8.86 18.32
C GLN A 76 -4.80 8.25 18.05
N TYR A 77 -4.71 7.35 17.09
CA TYR A 77 -3.49 6.63 16.75
C TYR A 77 -3.11 6.86 15.30
N PHE A 78 -1.82 7.10 15.07
CA PHE A 78 -1.19 7.16 13.76
C PHE A 78 -0.08 6.11 13.73
N VAL A 79 -0.23 5.09 12.89
CA VAL A 79 0.70 3.97 12.83
C VAL A 79 1.22 3.78 11.42
N PRO A 80 2.52 3.45 11.25
CA PRO A 80 3.03 3.09 9.94
C PRO A 80 2.38 1.77 9.49
N GLU A 81 2.09 1.69 8.20
CA GLU A 81 1.52 0.54 7.53
C GLU A 81 2.33 0.21 6.28
N VAL A 82 2.49 -1.09 6.06
CA VAL A 82 2.96 -1.66 4.80
C VAL A 82 1.83 -2.48 4.17
N LYS A 83 1.71 -2.42 2.84
CA LYS A 83 0.74 -3.21 2.07
C LYS A 83 1.46 -3.87 0.92
N LEU A 84 1.18 -5.15 0.69
CA LEU A 84 1.65 -5.87 -0.49
C LEU A 84 0.46 -6.55 -1.13
N THR A 85 0.22 -6.27 -2.41
CA THR A 85 -0.84 -6.92 -3.18
C THR A 85 -0.25 -7.51 -4.45
N TYR A 86 -0.62 -8.75 -4.72
CA TYR A 86 -0.50 -9.37 -6.02
C TYR A 86 -1.79 -9.15 -6.78
N ARG A 87 -1.69 -8.69 -8.03
CA ARG A 87 -2.81 -8.39 -8.92
C ARG A 87 -2.74 -9.31 -10.12
N LYS A 88 -3.87 -9.92 -10.49
CA LYS A 88 -4.01 -10.74 -11.69
C LYS A 88 -5.43 -10.65 -12.22
N SER A 89 -5.58 -10.21 -13.47
CA SER A 89 -6.87 -10.22 -14.17
C SER A 89 -8.00 -9.51 -13.39
N GLY A 90 -7.68 -8.39 -12.74
CA GLY A 90 -8.64 -7.62 -11.93
C GLY A 90 -8.90 -8.18 -10.53
N LEU A 91 -8.29 -9.30 -10.14
CA LEU A 91 -8.32 -9.80 -8.76
C LEU A 91 -7.08 -9.32 -8.00
N ILE A 92 -7.22 -9.18 -6.69
CA ILE A 92 -6.11 -8.91 -5.77
C ILE A 92 -6.04 -9.93 -4.64
N PHE A 93 -4.82 -10.33 -4.31
CA PHE A 93 -4.48 -11.16 -3.16
C PHE A 93 -3.30 -10.53 -2.46
N GLY A 94 -3.33 -10.41 -1.14
CA GLY A 94 -2.24 -9.73 -0.46
C GLY A 94 -2.40 -9.68 1.03
N PHE A 95 -1.66 -8.76 1.62
CA PHE A 95 -1.78 -8.43 3.03
C PHE A 95 -1.45 -6.96 3.28
N GLN A 96 -1.92 -6.48 4.42
CA GLN A 96 -1.49 -5.22 5.00
C GLN A 96 -1.09 -5.45 6.45
N SER A 97 -0.05 -4.78 6.91
CA SER A 97 0.47 -4.91 8.26
C SER A 97 0.86 -3.55 8.81
N SER A 98 0.54 -3.32 10.08
CA SER A 98 1.02 -2.17 10.84
C SER A 98 1.75 -2.64 12.09
N THR A 99 2.18 -1.72 12.95
CA THR A 99 2.67 -2.07 14.29
C THR A 99 1.59 -2.65 15.21
N LYS A 100 0.31 -2.62 14.81
CA LYS A 100 -0.83 -3.03 15.64
C LYS A 100 -1.57 -4.25 15.11
N ASN A 101 -1.46 -4.56 13.83
CA ASN A 101 -2.19 -5.67 13.22
C ASN A 101 -1.49 -6.22 11.97
N PHE A 102 -1.92 -7.42 11.59
CA PHE A 102 -1.67 -8.05 10.30
C PHE A 102 -2.99 -8.49 9.69
N SER A 103 -3.21 -8.21 8.42
CA SER A 103 -4.46 -8.54 7.73
C SER A 103 -4.18 -9.14 6.36
N PRO A 104 -4.37 -10.45 6.15
CA PRO A 104 -4.53 -10.99 4.80
C PRO A 104 -5.79 -10.44 4.15
N ILE A 105 -5.71 -10.11 2.87
CA ILE A 105 -6.78 -9.50 2.09
C ILE A 105 -6.92 -10.13 0.71
N VAL A 106 -8.15 -10.12 0.21
CA VAL A 106 -8.54 -10.57 -1.13
C VAL A 106 -9.59 -9.60 -1.67
N GLY A 107 -9.61 -9.37 -2.97
CA GLY A 107 -10.55 -8.42 -3.55
C GLY A 107 -10.43 -8.25 -5.05
N VAL A 108 -10.84 -7.07 -5.50
CA VAL A 108 -10.83 -6.66 -6.90
C VAL A 108 -10.04 -5.37 -7.10
N ASN A 109 -9.38 -5.28 -8.25
CA ASN A 109 -8.63 -4.13 -8.74
C ASN A 109 -9.29 -3.59 -10.01
N PHE A 110 -9.62 -2.31 -10.00
CA PHE A 110 -10.10 -1.56 -11.16
C PHE A 110 -8.95 -0.72 -11.70
N MET A 111 -8.25 -1.27 -12.70
CA MET A 111 -7.19 -0.62 -13.47
C MET A 111 -6.03 -0.02 -12.67
N ASN A 112 -5.77 -0.55 -11.47
CA ASN A 112 -4.87 0.03 -10.49
C ASN A 112 -5.26 1.44 -10.02
N ALA A 113 -6.46 1.92 -10.35
CA ALA A 113 -7.00 3.18 -9.85
C ALA A 113 -7.75 3.00 -8.53
N LEU A 114 -8.41 1.84 -8.37
CA LEU A 114 -9.21 1.55 -7.20
C LEU A 114 -9.10 0.08 -6.80
N HIS A 115 -8.85 -0.19 -5.53
CA HIS A 115 -8.93 -1.53 -4.95
C HIS A 115 -10.13 -1.60 -4.00
N LEU A 116 -10.97 -2.61 -4.17
CA LEU A 116 -11.95 -3.04 -3.17
C LEU A 116 -11.50 -4.36 -2.61
N TYR A 117 -11.42 -4.50 -1.30
CA TYR A 117 -10.97 -5.73 -0.67
C TYR A 117 -11.70 -6.03 0.62
N SER A 118 -11.71 -7.33 0.94
CA SER A 118 -12.10 -7.83 2.24
C SER A 118 -11.01 -8.75 2.79
N GLY A 119 -11.07 -9.03 4.08
CA GLY A 119 -10.08 -9.87 4.75
C GLY A 119 -10.37 -10.01 6.22
N TYR A 120 -9.34 -10.37 6.98
CA TYR A 120 -9.45 -10.47 8.43
C TYR A 120 -8.22 -9.89 9.10
N SER A 121 -8.42 -9.02 10.09
CA SER A 121 -7.35 -8.37 10.84
C SER A 121 -7.05 -9.14 12.12
N PHE A 122 -5.82 -9.64 12.22
CA PHE A 122 -5.23 -10.22 13.42
C PHE A 122 -4.47 -9.14 14.19
N PRO A 123 -4.89 -8.80 15.42
CA PRO A 123 -4.18 -7.82 16.22
C PRO A 123 -2.88 -8.42 16.77
N PHE A 124 -1.79 -7.67 16.73
CA PHE A 124 -0.55 -8.02 17.44
C PHE A 124 -0.64 -7.70 18.93
N ASP A 125 -1.42 -6.66 19.26
CA ASP A 125 -1.65 -6.22 20.63
C ASP A 125 -3.15 -6.35 20.96
N LYS A 126 -3.46 -7.09 22.04
CA LYS A 126 -4.84 -7.33 22.48
C LYS A 126 -5.42 -6.19 23.34
N THR A 127 -4.66 -5.12 23.60
CA THR A 127 -5.05 -3.98 24.44
C THR A 127 -5.96 -2.97 23.72
N ASN A 128 -5.94 -1.69 24.14
CA ASN A 128 -6.88 -0.64 23.72
C ASN A 128 -6.81 -0.26 22.23
N THR A 129 -5.74 -0.64 21.53
CA THR A 129 -5.51 -0.35 20.10
C THR A 129 -6.13 -1.35 19.13
N ASN A 130 -7.00 -2.24 19.65
CA ASN A 130 -7.42 -3.45 18.95
C ASN A 130 -8.10 -3.18 17.59
N LEU A 131 -7.35 -3.47 16.53
CA LEU A 131 -7.75 -3.56 15.13
C LEU A 131 -7.96 -5.05 14.81
N LYS A 132 -9.14 -5.59 15.14
CA LYS A 132 -9.48 -7.00 14.98
C LYS A 132 -10.84 -7.16 14.32
N GLY A 133 -10.94 -8.16 13.45
CA GLY A 133 -12.19 -8.58 12.84
C GLY A 133 -12.12 -8.56 11.33
N ILE A 134 -13.29 -8.73 10.71
CA ILE A 134 -13.44 -8.67 9.26
C ILE A 134 -13.03 -7.26 8.78
N VAL A 135 -12.22 -7.23 7.73
CA VAL A 135 -11.82 -6.01 7.04
C VAL A 135 -12.71 -5.81 5.83
N PHE A 136 -13.22 -4.60 5.64
CA PHE A 136 -13.76 -4.12 4.38
C PHE A 136 -13.06 -2.81 4.04
N GLY A 137 -12.36 -2.80 2.91
CA GLY A 137 -11.49 -1.71 2.52
C GLY A 137 -11.72 -1.23 1.10
N VAL A 138 -11.61 0.08 0.94
CA VAL A 138 -11.48 0.74 -0.37
C VAL A 138 -10.19 1.54 -0.37
N ARG A 139 -9.44 1.47 -1.46
CA ARG A 139 -8.24 2.29 -1.66
C ARG A 139 -8.23 2.87 -3.05
N ILE A 140 -8.00 4.18 -3.13
CA ILE A 140 -7.91 4.96 -4.35
C ILE A 140 -6.45 5.34 -4.55
N PHE A 141 -5.99 5.30 -5.80
CA PHE A 141 -4.64 5.66 -6.18
C PHE A 141 -4.64 6.82 -7.17
N ILE A 142 -3.87 7.85 -6.84
CA ILE A 142 -3.71 9.07 -7.63
C ILE A 142 -2.24 9.15 -8.02
N SER A 143 -1.92 8.84 -9.28
CA SER A 143 -0.56 9.03 -9.79
C SER A 143 -0.40 10.49 -10.27
N PRO A 144 0.49 11.29 -9.65
CA PRO A 144 0.73 12.66 -10.08
C PRO A 144 1.60 12.75 -11.34
N PHE A 145 2.09 11.61 -11.85
CA PHE A 145 2.94 11.53 -13.02
C PHE A 145 2.20 10.78 -14.14
N GLU A 146 2.33 11.26 -15.37
CA GLU A 146 1.85 10.54 -16.56
C GLU A 146 2.65 9.25 -16.71
N GLY A 147 2.16 8.15 -16.13
CA GLY A 147 3.02 7.00 -16.00
C GLY A 147 2.34 5.72 -15.58
N LYS A 148 2.97 4.65 -16.06
CA LYS A 148 2.84 3.19 -15.93
C LYS A 148 2.30 2.61 -14.60
N PHE A 149 1.85 3.42 -13.66
CA PHE A 149 1.14 2.97 -12.47
C PHE A 149 -0.22 2.34 -12.81
N TYR A 150 -1.04 2.99 -13.65
CA TYR A 150 -2.35 2.48 -14.04
C TYR A 150 -2.26 1.32 -15.05
N ASP A 151 -3.25 0.43 -15.02
CA ASP A 151 -3.37 -0.66 -15.98
C ASP A 151 -3.87 -0.12 -17.33
N LYS A 152 -3.32 -0.62 -18.44
CA LYS A 152 -3.74 -0.20 -19.79
C LYS A 152 -4.96 -1.01 -20.22
N LEU A 153 -6.03 -0.35 -20.66
CA LEU A 153 -7.16 -1.05 -21.30
C LEU A 153 -6.72 -1.59 -22.65
N LYS A 154 -6.87 -2.90 -22.88
CA LYS A 154 -6.75 -3.47 -24.21
C LYS A 154 -8.07 -3.23 -24.94
N ILE A 155 -8.19 -2.08 -25.59
CA ILE A 155 -9.27 -1.86 -26.56
C ILE A 155 -8.81 -2.59 -27.83
N GLY A 156 -9.39 -3.77 -28.08
CA GLY A 156 -9.04 -4.57 -29.24
C GLY A 156 -9.59 -3.96 -30.54
N PHE A 157 -8.74 -3.93 -31.56
CA PHE A 157 -9.13 -4.12 -32.96
C PHE A 157 -8.30 -5.29 -33.49
#